data_AF-A0A7V3BUM1-F1
#
_entry.id   AF-A0A7V3BUM1-F1
#
_cell.length_a   1.000
_cell.length_b   1.000
_cell.length_c   1.000
_cell.angle_alpha   90.00
_cell.angle_beta   90.00
_cell.angle_gamma   90.00
#
_symmetry.space_group_name_H-M   'P 1'
#
loop_
_entity.id
_entity.type
_entity.pdbx_description
1 polymer ?
#
loop_
_entity_poly.entity_id
_entity_poly.type
_entity_poly.pdbx_seq_one_letter_code
_entity_poly.pdbx_strand_id
1 'polypeptide(L)'
;MEAEVDEYALNTEAIRIGSDLDGLRALVERFAGSGNRLLVRAVAFPLAHAAWELDERDELEGLVLRFLEEAGSTDDAGTLITAANALQGLRAKGLLTARTRHARSVIGAFLIRCLEHNAPTVHAAILELMGHLQADGRLEQILSPEVAAALRARLDQLAAQETAQGYNCLSALQGFWPPSD
;
A
#
# COMPACT_ATOMS: atom_id res chain seq x y z
N MET A 1 -43.70 25.34 11.95
CA MET A 1 -42.27 25.50 12.29
C MET A 1 -41.59 24.27 11.74
N GLU A 2 -41.35 24.30 10.44
CA GLU A 2 -40.70 23.20 9.72
C GLU A 2 -39.20 23.30 10.00
N ALA A 3 -38.62 22.19 10.46
CA ALA A 3 -37.18 22.10 10.60
C ALA A 3 -36.59 21.99 9.19
N GLU A 4 -36.00 23.08 8.70
CA GLU A 4 -35.02 23.03 7.62
C GLU A 4 -33.86 22.18 8.12
N VAL A 5 -33.86 20.91 7.74
CA VAL A 5 -32.67 20.06 7.85
C VAL A 5 -31.72 20.58 6.78
N ASP A 6 -30.66 21.24 7.24
CA ASP A 6 -29.64 21.87 6.43
C ASP A 6 -28.89 20.81 5.60
N GLU A 7 -29.43 20.52 4.40
CA GLU A 7 -28.92 19.53 3.45
C GLU A 7 -27.48 19.84 2.99
N TYR A 8 -27.02 21.08 3.23
CA TYR A 8 -25.65 21.52 2.99
C TYR A 8 -24.66 21.14 4.11
N ALA A 9 -25.12 21.00 5.35
CA ALA A 9 -24.27 20.64 6.50
C ALA A 9 -23.83 19.16 6.45
N LEU A 10 -24.72 18.27 6.02
CA LEU A 10 -24.41 16.85 5.83
C LEU A 10 -23.37 16.62 4.71
N ASN A 11 -23.36 17.49 3.70
CA ASN A 11 -22.43 17.40 2.58
C ASN A 11 -21.02 17.91 2.94
N THR A 12 -20.90 18.87 3.87
CA THR A 12 -19.58 19.39 4.29
C THR A 12 -18.86 18.42 5.22
N GLU A 13 -19.58 17.68 6.05
CA GLU A 13 -19.01 16.64 6.92
C GLU A 13 -18.51 15.44 6.11
N ALA A 14 -19.28 14.99 5.10
CA ALA A 14 -18.85 13.92 4.18
C ALA A 14 -17.62 14.30 3.34
N ILE A 15 -17.48 15.56 2.93
CA ILE A 15 -16.29 16.06 2.22
C ILE A 15 -15.08 16.16 3.16
N ARG A 16 -15.27 16.55 4.44
CA ARG A 16 -14.21 16.57 5.46
C ARG A 16 -13.68 15.18 5.79
N ILE A 17 -14.57 14.20 5.93
CA ILE A 17 -14.20 12.82 6.30
C ILE A 17 -13.23 12.18 5.27
N GLY A 18 -13.23 12.64 4.02
CA GLY A 18 -12.31 12.17 2.98
C GLY A 18 -11.08 13.05 2.71
N SER A 19 -10.96 14.22 3.36
CA SER A 19 -9.95 15.23 3.01
C SER A 19 -9.11 15.75 4.19
N ASP A 20 -9.49 15.47 5.44
CA ASP A 20 -8.66 15.72 6.63
C ASP A 20 -8.23 14.40 7.32
N LEU A 21 -7.15 14.45 8.11
CA LEU A 21 -6.58 13.27 8.76
C LEU A 21 -7.53 12.60 9.75
N ASP A 22 -8.36 13.37 10.45
CA ASP A 22 -9.31 12.84 11.44
C ASP A 22 -10.42 12.02 10.74
N GLY A 23 -10.89 12.50 9.59
CA GLY A 23 -11.78 11.78 8.70
C GLY A 23 -11.20 10.45 8.22
N LEU A 24 -9.98 10.49 7.70
CA LEU A 24 -9.26 9.30 7.25
C LEU A 24 -9.06 8.29 8.39
N ARG A 25 -8.73 8.78 9.60
CA ARG A 25 -8.60 7.94 10.79
C ARG A 25 -9.92 7.23 11.10
N ALA A 26 -11.04 7.94 11.12
CA ALA A 26 -12.36 7.36 11.38
C ALA A 26 -12.74 6.30 10.32
N LEU A 27 -12.39 6.53 9.05
CA LEU A 27 -12.61 5.57 7.97
C LEU A 27 -11.79 4.28 8.17
N VAL A 28 -10.50 4.41 8.50
CA VAL A 28 -9.63 3.25 8.76
C VAL A 28 -10.14 2.44 9.93
N GLU A 29 -10.43 3.09 11.05
CA GLU A 29 -10.89 2.44 12.29
C GLU A 29 -12.19 1.66 12.11
N ARG A 30 -13.09 2.17 11.26
CA ARG A 30 -14.42 1.60 11.11
C ARG A 30 -14.50 0.55 10.00
N PHE A 31 -13.71 0.68 8.94
CA PHE A 31 -13.96 -0.05 7.71
C PHE A 31 -12.77 -0.85 7.15
N ALA A 32 -11.53 -0.60 7.57
CA ALA A 32 -10.36 -1.29 7.02
C ALA A 32 -10.41 -2.81 7.25
N GLY A 33 -10.91 -3.26 8.39
CA GLY A 33 -11.09 -4.68 8.75
C GLY A 33 -12.50 -5.23 8.52
N SER A 34 -13.38 -4.53 7.79
CA SER A 34 -14.83 -4.85 7.74
C SER A 34 -15.20 -6.15 7.01
N GLY A 35 -14.26 -6.83 6.36
CA GLY A 35 -14.51 -7.99 5.49
C GLY A 35 -15.27 -7.67 4.20
N ASN A 36 -15.90 -6.49 4.10
CA ASN A 36 -16.56 -6.02 2.90
C ASN A 36 -15.55 -5.35 1.98
N ARG A 37 -15.18 -6.04 0.89
CA ARG A 37 -14.19 -5.59 -0.09
C ARG A 37 -14.46 -4.18 -0.63
N LEU A 38 -15.72 -3.79 -0.84
CA LEU A 38 -16.07 -2.46 -1.34
C LEU A 38 -15.75 -1.37 -0.32
N LEU A 39 -16.02 -1.62 0.96
CA LEU A 39 -15.72 -0.67 2.03
C LEU A 39 -14.21 -0.54 2.23
N VAL A 40 -13.47 -1.65 2.27
CA VAL A 40 -12.01 -1.61 2.38
C VAL A 40 -11.39 -0.83 1.21
N ARG A 41 -11.88 -1.08 -0.02
CA ARG A 41 -11.43 -0.34 -1.20
C ARG A 41 -11.78 1.14 -1.14
N ALA A 42 -12.97 1.48 -0.63
CA ALA A 42 -13.40 2.87 -0.44
C ALA A 42 -12.57 3.61 0.62
N VAL A 43 -11.92 2.91 1.55
CA VAL A 43 -10.92 3.49 2.48
C VAL A 43 -9.55 3.63 1.82
N ALA A 44 -9.14 2.65 1.01
CA ALA A 44 -7.83 2.68 0.34
C ALA A 44 -7.68 3.91 -0.56
N PHE A 45 -8.74 4.26 -1.31
CA PHE A 45 -8.71 5.37 -2.26
C PHE A 45 -8.37 6.74 -1.66
N PRO A 46 -9.10 7.23 -0.64
CA PRO A 46 -8.78 8.51 -0.02
C PRO A 46 -7.43 8.50 0.71
N LEU A 47 -6.97 7.35 1.25
CA LEU A 47 -5.61 7.23 1.78
C LEU A 47 -4.54 7.41 0.70
N ALA A 48 -4.73 6.81 -0.47
CA ALA A 48 -3.83 6.99 -1.58
C ALA A 48 -3.82 8.45 -2.05
N HIS A 49 -5.00 9.06 -2.20
CA HIS A 49 -5.11 10.47 -2.55
C HIS A 49 -4.39 11.37 -1.53
N ALA A 50 -4.65 11.16 -0.24
CA ALA A 50 -4.00 11.90 0.84
C ALA A 50 -2.48 11.78 0.80
N ALA A 51 -1.93 10.60 0.49
CA ALA A 51 -0.48 10.39 0.37
C ALA A 51 0.16 11.24 -0.73
N TRP A 52 -0.60 11.65 -1.74
CA TRP A 52 -0.15 12.53 -2.83
C TRP A 52 -0.44 14.01 -2.55
N GLU A 53 -1.52 14.34 -1.86
CA GLU A 53 -1.95 15.73 -1.69
C GLU A 53 -1.53 16.35 -0.35
N LEU A 54 -1.57 15.61 0.76
CA LEU A 54 -1.31 16.17 2.10
C LEU A 54 0.19 16.22 2.42
N ASP A 55 0.65 17.32 3.00
CA ASP A 55 2.05 17.51 3.41
C ASP A 55 2.31 17.17 4.90
N GLU A 56 1.27 16.72 5.60
CA GLU A 56 1.32 16.30 7.00
C GLU A 56 2.06 14.96 7.13
N ARG A 57 3.16 14.97 7.89
CA ARG A 57 4.27 14.03 7.68
C ARG A 57 4.15 12.70 8.41
N ASP A 58 3.87 12.75 9.71
CA ASP A 58 4.09 11.58 10.57
C ASP A 58 2.80 10.78 10.82
N GLU A 59 1.64 11.44 10.84
CA GLU A 59 0.36 10.78 11.10
C GLU A 59 -0.14 9.96 9.90
N LEU A 60 0.14 10.43 8.68
CA LEU A 60 -0.33 9.77 7.47
C LEU A 60 0.39 8.44 7.22
N GLU A 61 1.70 8.35 7.48
CA GLU A 61 2.41 7.06 7.45
C GLU A 61 1.77 6.08 8.44
N GLY A 62 1.50 6.52 9.67
CA GLY A 62 0.85 5.69 10.69
C GLY A 62 -0.54 5.18 10.27
N LEU A 63 -1.35 6.04 9.64
CA LEU A 63 -2.68 5.65 9.13
C LEU A 63 -2.60 4.65 7.99
N VAL A 64 -1.69 4.86 7.03
CA VAL A 64 -1.48 3.90 5.93
C VAL A 64 -1.01 2.56 6.48
N LEU A 65 -0.05 2.55 7.41
CA LEU A 65 0.41 1.31 8.04
C LEU A 65 -0.73 0.59 8.76
N ARG A 66 -1.52 1.29 9.57
CA ARG A 66 -2.68 0.71 10.25
C ARG A 66 -3.69 0.14 9.25
N PHE A 67 -3.95 0.85 8.16
CA PHE A 67 -4.80 0.35 7.09
C PHE A 67 -4.25 -0.95 6.48
N LEU A 68 -2.94 -1.05 6.21
CA LEU A 68 -2.33 -2.26 5.67
C LEU A 68 -2.49 -3.48 6.59
N GLU A 69 -2.38 -3.26 7.91
CA GLU A 69 -2.57 -4.29 8.94
C GLU A 69 -4.02 -4.77 9.01
N GLU A 70 -4.97 -3.84 9.11
CA GLU A 70 -6.40 -4.13 9.23
C GLU A 70 -6.97 -4.75 7.94
N ALA A 71 -6.51 -4.27 6.79
CA ALA A 71 -6.80 -4.88 5.49
C ALA A 71 -5.99 -6.18 5.27
N GLY A 72 -5.33 -6.71 6.30
CA GLY A 72 -4.49 -7.92 6.36
C GLY A 72 -5.04 -9.12 5.57
N SER A 73 -6.36 -9.32 5.62
CA SER A 73 -7.04 -10.47 5.02
C SER A 73 -7.66 -10.21 3.65
N THR A 74 -7.50 -9.01 3.07
CA THR A 74 -8.09 -8.71 1.76
C THR A 74 -7.27 -9.31 0.61
N ASP A 75 -7.97 -9.94 -0.31
CA ASP A 75 -7.47 -10.41 -1.61
C ASP A 75 -8.00 -9.54 -2.76
N ASP A 76 -8.57 -8.36 -2.47
CA ASP A 76 -9.08 -7.48 -3.51
C ASP A 76 -7.93 -6.74 -4.22
N ALA A 77 -7.70 -7.09 -5.49
CA ALA A 77 -6.65 -6.49 -6.32
C ALA A 77 -6.73 -4.96 -6.37
N GLY A 78 -7.94 -4.38 -6.41
CA GLY A 78 -8.13 -2.93 -6.40
C GLY A 78 -7.58 -2.28 -5.13
N THR A 79 -7.91 -2.85 -3.99
CA THR A 79 -7.41 -2.45 -2.67
C THR A 79 -5.89 -2.55 -2.61
N LEU A 80 -5.31 -3.67 -3.07
CA LEU A 80 -3.85 -3.87 -3.05
C LEU A 80 -3.12 -2.84 -3.91
N ILE A 81 -3.60 -2.57 -5.13
CA ILE A 81 -3.02 -1.56 -6.03
C ILE A 81 -3.13 -0.17 -5.41
N THR A 82 -4.29 0.19 -4.87
CA THR A 82 -4.49 1.50 -4.25
C THR A 82 -3.63 1.68 -3.00
N ALA A 83 -3.47 0.63 -2.20
CA ALA A 83 -2.57 0.63 -1.05
C ALA A 83 -1.09 0.79 -1.46
N ALA A 84 -0.68 0.13 -2.55
CA ALA A 84 0.66 0.33 -3.14
C ALA A 84 0.86 1.79 -3.57
N ASN A 85 -0.15 2.40 -4.22
CA ASN A 85 -0.10 3.82 -4.61
C ASN A 85 0.02 4.76 -3.40
N ALA A 86 -0.60 4.43 -2.26
CA ALA A 86 -0.43 5.20 -1.03
C ALA A 86 1.03 5.15 -0.53
N LEU A 87 1.65 3.97 -0.53
CA LEU A 87 3.07 3.82 -0.19
C LEU A 87 3.98 4.57 -1.18
N GLN A 88 3.66 4.56 -2.47
CA GLN A 88 4.39 5.33 -3.48
C GLN A 88 4.29 6.85 -3.23
N GLY A 89 3.10 7.36 -2.89
CA GLY A 89 2.90 8.77 -2.54
C GLY A 89 3.70 9.17 -1.29
N LEU A 90 3.60 8.37 -0.22
CA LEU A 90 4.41 8.56 0.99
C LEU A 90 5.91 8.54 0.68
N ARG A 91 6.37 7.63 -0.18
CA ARG A 91 7.77 7.59 -0.65
C ARG A 91 8.14 8.88 -1.39
N ALA A 92 7.33 9.31 -2.36
CA ALA A 92 7.61 10.48 -3.20
C ALA A 92 7.77 11.76 -2.36
N LYS A 93 7.03 11.86 -1.25
CA LYS A 93 7.14 12.96 -0.29
C LYS A 93 8.21 12.77 0.80
N GLY A 94 8.96 11.66 0.78
CA GLY A 94 9.96 11.35 1.81
C GLY A 94 9.37 10.95 3.16
N LEU A 95 8.08 10.60 3.21
CA LEU A 95 7.31 10.27 4.42
C LEU A 95 7.30 8.78 4.74
N LEU A 96 7.55 7.90 3.78
CA LEU A 96 7.59 6.46 4.02
C LEU A 96 8.89 6.08 4.75
N THR A 97 9.00 6.30 6.06
CA THR A 97 10.25 6.17 6.80
C THR A 97 10.54 4.77 7.33
N ALA A 98 9.52 3.96 7.63
CA ALA A 98 9.63 2.65 8.24
C ALA A 98 10.60 2.60 9.44
N ARG A 99 10.57 3.65 10.28
CA ARG A 99 11.51 3.84 11.41
C ARG A 99 11.42 2.75 12.46
N THR A 100 10.28 2.09 12.59
CA THR A 100 10.04 1.06 13.60
C THR A 100 10.12 -0.33 13.00
N ARG A 101 10.53 -1.32 13.82
CA ARG A 101 10.47 -2.74 13.43
C ARG A 101 9.06 -3.15 13.00
N HIS A 102 8.05 -2.58 13.66
CA HIS A 102 6.64 -2.78 13.32
C HIS A 102 6.33 -2.36 11.89
N ALA A 103 6.64 -1.11 11.52
CA ALA A 103 6.39 -0.59 10.17
C ALA A 103 7.05 -1.45 9.09
N ARG A 104 8.30 -1.87 9.31
CA ARG A 104 9.04 -2.77 8.40
C ARG A 104 8.33 -4.12 8.22
N SER A 105 7.80 -4.68 9.31
CA SER A 105 7.05 -5.94 9.29
C SER A 105 5.75 -5.81 8.49
N VAL A 106 5.00 -4.72 8.72
CA VAL A 106 3.73 -4.44 8.02
C VAL A 106 3.94 -4.28 6.52
N ILE A 107 4.90 -3.43 6.13
CA ILE A 107 5.23 -3.21 4.72
C ILE A 107 5.72 -4.52 4.09
N GLY A 108 6.59 -5.27 4.78
CA GLY A 108 7.07 -6.57 4.33
C GLY A 108 5.96 -7.57 4.04
N ALA A 109 5.05 -7.75 5.00
CA ALA A 109 3.90 -8.63 4.86
C ALA A 109 2.98 -8.20 3.71
N PHE A 110 2.77 -6.89 3.55
CA PHE A 110 2.00 -6.34 2.44
C PHE A 110 2.62 -6.67 1.08
N LEU A 111 3.93 -6.47 0.92
CA LEU A 111 4.63 -6.76 -0.34
C LEU A 111 4.55 -8.25 -0.69
N ILE A 112 4.79 -9.14 0.28
CA ILE A 112 4.70 -10.60 0.07
C ILE A 112 3.28 -10.98 -0.36
N ARG A 113 2.25 -10.50 0.35
CA ARG A 113 0.86 -10.77 0.02
C ARG A 113 0.51 -10.37 -1.42
N CYS A 114 0.99 -9.20 -1.86
CA CYS A 114 0.76 -8.75 -3.22
C CYS A 114 1.46 -9.63 -4.28
N LEU A 115 2.62 -10.22 -3.98
CA LEU A 115 3.30 -11.19 -4.86
C LEU A 115 2.71 -12.61 -4.79
N GLU A 116 1.95 -12.91 -3.75
CA GLU A 116 1.14 -14.14 -3.66
C GLU A 116 -0.19 -14.00 -4.39
N HIS A 117 -0.63 -12.76 -4.63
CA HIS A 117 -1.84 -12.48 -5.38
C HIS A 117 -1.65 -12.79 -6.87
N ASN A 118 -2.41 -13.73 -7.43
CA ASN A 118 -2.32 -14.14 -8.84
C ASN A 118 -2.91 -13.11 -9.82
N ALA A 119 -2.50 -11.84 -9.75
CA ALA A 119 -2.89 -10.81 -10.71
C ALA A 119 -1.67 -10.02 -11.22
N PRO A 120 -1.39 -10.05 -12.54
CA PRO A 120 -0.26 -9.33 -13.12
C PRO A 120 -0.25 -7.82 -12.83
N THR A 121 -1.42 -7.19 -12.70
CA THR A 121 -1.55 -5.77 -12.37
C THR A 121 -1.12 -5.45 -10.94
N VAL A 122 -1.41 -6.34 -9.99
CA VAL A 122 -0.95 -6.21 -8.60
C VAL A 122 0.56 -6.38 -8.53
N HIS A 123 1.11 -7.37 -9.25
CA HIS A 123 2.55 -7.54 -9.38
C HIS A 123 3.21 -6.27 -9.92
N ALA A 124 2.75 -5.75 -11.07
CA ALA A 124 3.33 -4.55 -11.69
C ALA A 124 3.39 -3.35 -10.71
N ALA A 125 2.31 -3.07 -9.97
CA ALA A 125 2.26 -1.98 -9.00
C ALA A 125 3.28 -2.15 -7.85
N ILE A 126 3.50 -3.39 -7.39
CA ILE A 126 4.48 -3.67 -6.34
C ILE A 126 5.91 -3.62 -6.87
N LEU A 127 6.16 -4.14 -8.07
CA LEU A 127 7.49 -4.06 -8.66
C LEU A 127 7.91 -2.62 -8.91
N GLU A 128 6.98 -1.76 -9.32
CA GLU A 128 7.22 -0.32 -9.44
C GLU A 128 7.57 0.31 -8.08
N LEU A 129 6.79 0.03 -7.03
CA LEU A 129 7.07 0.52 -5.67
C LEU A 129 8.45 0.04 -5.19
N MET A 130 8.73 -1.26 -5.28
CA MET A 130 10.01 -1.84 -4.87
C MET A 130 11.17 -1.23 -5.66
N GLY A 131 10.99 -1.00 -6.96
CA GLY A 131 12.02 -0.41 -7.79
C GLY A 131 12.32 1.04 -7.43
N HIS A 132 11.30 1.83 -7.12
CA HIS A 132 11.48 3.18 -6.61
C HIS A 132 12.16 3.22 -5.24
N LEU A 133 11.89 2.25 -4.36
CA LEU A 133 12.56 2.13 -3.06
C LEU A 133 14.01 1.69 -3.20
N GLN A 134 14.32 0.81 -4.16
CA GLN A 134 15.68 0.39 -4.45
C GLN A 134 16.50 1.55 -5.03
N ALA A 135 15.93 2.29 -5.99
CA ALA A 135 16.60 3.45 -6.60
C ALA A 135 16.98 4.53 -5.57
N ASP A 136 16.20 4.66 -4.49
CA ASP A 136 16.52 5.58 -3.38
C ASP A 136 17.48 4.99 -2.33
N GLY A 137 17.89 3.71 -2.47
CA GLY A 137 18.67 3.01 -1.44
C GLY A 137 17.91 2.78 -0.13
N ARG A 138 16.57 2.74 -0.19
CA ARG A 138 15.68 2.63 0.99
C ARG A 138 15.11 1.23 1.18
N LEU A 139 15.13 0.39 0.15
CA LEU A 139 14.54 -0.94 0.21
C LEU A 139 15.12 -1.78 1.37
N GLU A 140 16.45 -1.78 1.52
CA GLU A 140 17.15 -2.47 2.62
C GLU A 140 16.91 -1.84 4.00
N GLN A 141 16.51 -0.56 4.06
CA GLN A 141 16.19 0.13 5.31
C GLN A 141 14.75 -0.15 5.76
N ILE A 142 13.85 -0.38 4.80
CA ILE A 142 12.42 -0.62 5.01
C ILE A 142 12.13 -2.10 5.24
N LEU A 143 12.94 -3.01 4.69
CA LEU A 143 12.77 -4.45 4.86
C LEU A 143 13.71 -4.98 5.95
N SER A 144 13.23 -5.94 6.75
CA SER A 144 14.15 -6.74 7.55
C SER A 144 14.89 -7.73 6.65
N PRO A 145 16.07 -8.24 7.06
CA PRO A 145 16.80 -9.25 6.29
C PRO A 145 15.95 -10.49 5.95
N GLU A 146 15.11 -10.93 6.90
CA GLU A 146 14.23 -12.09 6.71
C GLU A 146 13.16 -11.81 5.66
N VAL A 147 12.53 -10.64 5.71
CA VAL A 147 11.53 -10.20 4.74
C VAL A 147 12.15 -10.02 3.35
N ALA A 148 13.34 -9.43 3.26
CA ALA A 148 14.05 -9.25 2.01
C ALA A 148 14.37 -10.62 1.37
N ALA A 149 14.85 -11.58 2.16
CA ALA A 149 15.11 -12.94 1.69
C ALA A 149 13.83 -13.64 1.19
N ALA A 150 12.72 -13.52 1.91
CA ALA A 150 11.43 -14.10 1.51
C ALA A 150 10.89 -13.47 0.21
N LEU A 151 10.94 -12.14 0.09
CA LEU A 151 10.56 -11.43 -1.13
C LEU A 151 11.38 -11.87 -2.32
N ARG A 152 12.71 -11.95 -2.14
CA ARG A 152 13.62 -12.41 -3.19
C ARG A 152 13.29 -13.82 -3.66
N ALA A 153 13.15 -14.77 -2.74
CA ALA A 153 12.79 -16.15 -3.08
C ALA A 153 11.46 -16.21 -3.86
N ARG A 154 10.49 -15.36 -3.52
CA ARG A 154 9.20 -15.31 -4.23
C ARG A 154 9.33 -14.71 -5.63
N LEU A 155 10.11 -13.65 -5.80
CA LEU A 155 10.38 -13.06 -7.12
C LEU A 155 11.10 -14.06 -8.04
N ASP A 156 12.07 -14.81 -7.52
CA ASP A 156 12.78 -15.84 -8.28
C ASP A 156 11.82 -16.95 -8.76
N GLN A 157 10.89 -17.38 -7.90
CA GLN A 157 9.84 -18.34 -8.27
C GLN A 157 8.93 -17.80 -9.37
N LEU A 158 8.46 -16.55 -9.24
CA LEU A 158 7.60 -15.92 -10.23
C LEU A 158 8.32 -15.78 -11.59
N ALA A 159 9.60 -15.39 -11.59
CA ALA A 159 10.40 -15.30 -12.81
C ALA A 159 10.58 -16.66 -13.50
N ALA A 160 10.80 -17.73 -12.72
CA ALA A 160 10.87 -19.09 -13.25
C ALA A 160 9.53 -19.56 -13.85
N GLN A 161 8.41 -19.17 -13.24
CA GLN A 161 7.06 -19.48 -13.74
C GLN A 161 6.71 -18.71 -15.02
N GLU A 162 7.06 -17.42 -15.12
CA GLU A 162 6.81 -16.62 -16.32
C GLU A 162 7.68 -17.05 -17.51
N THR A 163 8.93 -17.45 -17.26
CA THR A 163 9.81 -18.02 -18.29
C THR A 163 9.20 -19.29 -18.90
N ALA A 164 8.45 -20.07 -18.12
CA ALA A 164 7.72 -21.24 -18.60
C ALA A 164 6.40 -20.89 -19.34
N GLN A 165 5.87 -19.68 -19.16
CA GLN A 165 4.58 -19.23 -19.72
C GLN A 165 4.72 -18.20 -20.86
N GLY A 166 5.92 -17.68 -21.13
CA GLY A 166 6.19 -16.76 -22.24
C GLY A 166 5.84 -15.29 -22.00
N TYR A 167 5.55 -14.91 -20.74
CA TYR A 167 5.35 -13.52 -20.33
C TYR A 167 6.68 -12.93 -19.83
N ASN A 168 6.94 -11.64 -20.13
CA ASN A 168 8.27 -11.04 -20.01
C ASN A 168 8.29 -9.80 -19.10
N CYS A 169 7.33 -9.65 -18.19
CA CYS A 169 7.28 -8.49 -17.29
C CYS A 169 8.25 -8.61 -16.12
N LEU A 170 8.64 -9.82 -15.73
CA LEU A 170 9.58 -10.06 -14.63
C LEU A 170 11.06 -10.06 -15.06
N SER A 171 11.39 -9.95 -16.34
CA SER A 171 12.80 -9.82 -16.78
C SER A 171 13.46 -8.52 -16.30
N ALA A 172 12.66 -7.49 -15.99
CA ALA A 172 13.10 -6.30 -15.28
C ALA A 172 13.63 -6.60 -13.85
N LEU A 173 13.23 -7.73 -13.24
CA LEU A 173 13.59 -8.12 -11.86
C LEU A 173 15.00 -8.66 -11.70
N GLN A 174 15.60 -9.21 -12.76
CA GLN A 174 16.97 -9.72 -12.70
C GLN A 174 18.01 -8.60 -12.45
N GLY A 175 17.62 -7.34 -12.65
CA GLY A 175 18.46 -6.18 -12.32
C GLY A 175 18.19 -5.56 -10.94
N PHE A 176 17.14 -5.98 -10.22
CA PHE A 176 16.71 -5.31 -8.98
C PHE A 176 17.45 -5.75 -7.72
N TRP A 177 18.06 -6.94 -7.72
CA TRP A 177 18.84 -7.46 -6.59
C TRP A 177 20.12 -8.13 -7.10
N PRO A 178 21.32 -7.80 -6.58
CA PRO A 178 22.54 -8.50 -6.97
C PRO A 178 22.40 -9.99 -6.66
N PRO A 179 22.91 -10.91 -7.50
CA PRO A 179 22.84 -12.36 -7.28
C PRO A 179 23.30 -12.71 -5.85
N SER A 180 22.60 -13.65 -5.20
CA SER A 180 23.06 -14.20 -3.93
C SER A 180 24.38 -14.91 -4.20
N ASP A 181 25.43 -14.54 -3.47
CA ASP A 181 26.68 -15.32 -3.42
C ASP A 181 26.43 -16.72 -2.86
#